data_AF-A0A1V5ZAN9-F1
#
_entry.id   AF-A0A1V5ZAN9-F1
#
_cell.length_a   1.000
_cell.length_b   1.000
_cell.length_c   1.000
_cell.angle_alpha   90.00
_cell.angle_beta   90.00
_cell.angle_gamma   90.00
#
_symmetry.space_group_name_H-M   'P 1'
#
loop_
_entity.id
_entity.type
_entity.pdbx_description
1 polymer ?
#
loop_
_entity_poly.entity_id
_entity_poly.type
_entity_poly.pdbx_seq_one_letter_code
_entity_poly.pdbx_strand_id
1 'polypeptide(L)' 'MADPETGLEMAPVYWSDNFITLFPGEKRLVTAETAEADKKPVLRVRGFNVVETLVRAEN' A
#
# COMPACT_ATOMS: atom_id res chain seq x y z
N MET A 1 0.44 -2.13 3.48
CA MET A 1 1.32 -1.15 4.13
C MET A 1 2.45 -1.92 4.77
N ALA A 2 3.65 -1.37 4.72
CA ALA A 2 4.84 -2.01 5.26
C ALA A 2 5.60 -1.04 6.16
N ASP A 3 6.32 -1.61 7.12
CA ASP A 3 7.27 -0.86 7.93
C ASP A 3 8.43 -0.36 7.04
N PRO A 4 8.80 0.93 7.12
CA PRO A 4 9.75 1.54 6.19
C PRO A 4 11.20 1.06 6.36
N GLU A 5 11.55 0.41 7.47
CA GLU A 5 12.91 -0.04 7.77
C GLU A 5 13.08 -1.53 7.52
N THR A 6 12.10 -2.32 7.93
CA THR A 6 12.14 -3.78 7.84
C THR A 6 11.50 -4.32 6.55
N GLY A 7 10.59 -3.55 5.93
CA GLY A 7 9.79 -4.00 4.79
C GLY A 7 8.74 -5.06 5.14
N LEU A 8 8.57 -5.38 6.43
CA LEU A 8 7.56 -6.31 6.92
C LEU A 8 6.16 -5.71 6.80
N GLU A 9 5.18 -6.57 6.58
CA GLU A 9 3.78 -6.13 6.55
C GLU A 9 3.34 -5.64 7.91
N MET A 10 2.66 -4.51 7.90
CA MET A 10 1.98 -4.01 9.09
C MET A 10 0.62 -4.70 9.22
N ALA A 11 0.26 -5.05 10.45
CA ALA A 11 -1.03 -5.63 10.77
C ALA A 11 -1.51 -5.16 12.16
N PRO A 12 -2.83 -4.93 12.35
CA PRO A 12 -3.88 -5.01 11.32
C PRO A 12 -3.90 -3.80 10.40
N VAL A 13 -4.24 -4.02 9.12
CA VAL A 13 -4.54 -2.96 8.15
C VAL A 13 -5.84 -3.30 7.44
N TYR A 14 -6.78 -2.37 7.45
CA TYR A 14 -8.09 -2.50 6.82
C TYR A 14 -8.09 -1.76 5.50
N TRP A 15 -8.35 -2.48 4.41
CA TRP A 15 -8.38 -1.92 3.06
C TRP A 15 -9.82 -1.78 2.57
N SER A 16 -10.14 -0.66 1.93
CA SER A 16 -11.43 -0.49 1.25
C SER A 16 -11.57 -1.43 0.05
N ASP A 17 -10.45 -1.82 -0.56
CA ASP A 17 -10.34 -2.73 -1.69
C ASP A 17 -8.89 -3.26 -1.79
N ASN A 18 -8.67 -4.47 -2.32
CA ASN A 18 -7.35 -5.06 -2.49
C ASN A 18 -7.38 -6.15 -3.60
N PHE A 19 -6.22 -6.54 -4.13
CA PHE A 19 -6.11 -7.47 -5.28
C PHE A 19 -6.86 -6.99 -6.53
N ILE A 20 -6.70 -5.71 -6.83
CA ILE A 20 -7.40 -5.02 -7.93
C ILE A 20 -6.67 -5.25 -9.26
N THR A 21 -7.44 -5.37 -10.33
CA THR A 21 -6.94 -5.29 -11.72
C THR A 21 -7.32 -3.92 -12.30
N LEU A 22 -6.38 -3.28 -12.99
CA LEU A 22 -6.60 -2.02 -13.71
C LEU A 22 -6.28 -2.21 -15.20
N PHE A 23 -7.17 -1.76 -16.07
CA PHE A 23 -6.92 -1.64 -17.50
C PHE A 23 -6.18 -0.33 -17.84
N PRO A 24 -5.58 -0.22 -19.04
CA PRO A 24 -4.92 1.01 -19.48
C PRO A 24 -5.86 2.22 -19.40
N GLY A 25 -5.43 3.26 -18.67
CA GLY A 25 -6.19 4.49 -18.47
C GLY A 25 -7.12 4.49 -17.25
N GLU A 26 -7.37 3.34 -16.62
CA GLU A 26 -8.17 3.27 -15.41
C GLU A 26 -7.41 3.81 -14.19
N LYS A 27 -8.19 4.37 -13.26
CA LYS A 27 -7.72 4.82 -11.95
C LYS A 27 -8.69 4.34 -10.88
N ARG A 28 -8.15 3.98 -9.71
CA ARG A 28 -8.93 3.59 -8.53
C ARG A 28 -8.38 4.31 -7.31
N LEU A 29 -9.27 4.88 -6.51
CA LEU A 29 -8.94 5.35 -5.17
C LEU A 29 -9.15 4.20 -4.19
N VAL A 30 -8.14 3.92 -3.37
CA VAL A 30 -8.17 2.88 -2.34
C VAL A 30 -7.74 3.51 -1.02
N THR A 31 -8.52 3.27 0.03
CA THR A 31 -8.23 3.75 1.39
C THR A 31 -7.72 2.61 2.24
N ALA A 32 -6.71 2.88 3.06
CA ALA A 32 -6.19 1.94 4.04
C ALA A 32 -6.19 2.60 5.42
N GLU A 33 -6.70 1.88 6.41
CA GLU A 33 -6.76 2.32 7.80
C GLU A 33 -5.95 1.36 8.67
N THR A 34 -5.18 1.91 9.59
CA THR A 34 -4.39 1.14 10.55
C THR A 34 -4.25 1.95 11.84
N ALA A 35 -3.77 1.31 12.90
CA ALA A 35 -3.50 2.00 14.14
C ALA A 35 -2.43 3.08 13.95
N GLU A 36 -2.44 4.10 14.79
CA GLU A 36 -1.37 5.08 14.81
C GLU A 36 -0.02 4.38 15.00
N ALA A 37 0.93 4.71 14.13
CA ALA A 37 2.26 4.12 14.12
C ALA A 37 3.28 5.22 14.36
N ASP A 38 4.29 4.93 15.19
CA ASP A 38 5.38 5.87 15.50
C ASP A 38 6.14 6.32 14.25
N LYS A 39 6.12 5.47 13.21
CA LYS A 39 6.76 5.73 11.91
C LYS A 39 5.70 5.82 10.83
N LYS A 40 5.90 6.74 9.89
CA LYS A 40 5.03 6.83 8.71
C LYS A 40 5.16 5.55 7.87
N PRO A 41 4.06 4.82 7.66
CA PRO A 41 4.07 3.61 6.86
C PRO A 41 4.37 3.91 5.40
N VAL A 42 4.86 2.90 4.67
CA VAL A 42 4.98 2.96 3.21
C VAL A 42 3.95 2.07 2.54
N LEU A 43 3.48 2.48 1.37
CA LEU A 43 2.62 1.69 0.51
C LEU A 43 3.49 0.82 -0.39
N ARG A 44 3.46 -0.50 -0.15
CA ARG A 44 4.02 -1.48 -1.08
C ARG A 44 2.96 -1.86 -2.12
N VAL A 45 3.26 -1.60 -3.39
CA VAL A 45 2.43 -2.00 -4.53
C VAL A 45 3.12 -3.14 -5.25
N ARG A 46 2.43 -4.28 -5.38
CA ARG A 46 2.88 -5.47 -6.09
C ARG A 46 1.73 -6.06 -6.89
N GLY A 47 2.04 -6.63 -8.04
CA GLY A 47 1.10 -7.43 -8.81
C GLY A 47 1.83 -8.45 -9.67
N PHE A 48 1.07 -9.27 -10.39
CA PHE A 48 1.62 -10.36 -11.19
C PHE A 48 2.58 -9.86 -12.29
N ASN A 49 2.23 -8.75 -12.93
CA ASN A 49 2.92 -8.20 -14.10
C ASN A 49 3.34 -6.73 -13.91
N VAL A 50 3.49 -6.26 -12.67
CA VAL A 50 3.96 -4.91 -12.35
C VAL A 50 5.18 -4.98 -11.44
N VAL A 51 6.13 -4.07 -11.66
CA VAL A 51 7.34 -3.96 -10.83
C VAL A 51 6.92 -3.53 -9.43
N GLU A 52 7.41 -4.25 -8.42
CA GLU A 52 7.14 -3.90 -7.03
C GLU A 52 7.70 -2.50 -6.72
N THR A 53 6.86 -1.65 -6.12
CA THR A 53 7.22 -0.27 -5.80
C THR A 53 6.84 0.04 -4.36
N LEU A 54 7.75 0.71 -3.63
CA LEU A 54 7.48 1.30 -2.32
C LEU A 54 7.21 2.80 -2.49
N VAL A 55 6.00 3.22 -2.17
CA VAL A 55 5.58 4.62 -2.22
C VAL A 55 5.52 5.15 -0.79
N ARG A 56 6.25 6.24 -0.53
CA ARG A 56 6.16 6.98 0.73
C ARG A 56 4.98 7.95 0.62
N ALA A 57 4.15 8.04 1.67
CA ALA A 57 3.13 9.08 1.72
C ALA A 57 3.82 10.45 1.74
N GLU A 58 3.54 11.29 0.75
CA GLU A 58 3.98 12.69 0.77
C GLU A 58 3.14 13.47 1.78
N ASN A 59 3.75 14.47 2.42
CA ASN A 59 3.08 15.35 3.38
C ASN A 59 2.07 16.27 2.71
#